data_AF-A0A8T0PW04-F1
#
_entry.id   AF-A0A8T0PW04-F1
#
_cell.length_a   1.000
_cell.length_b   1.000
_cell.length_c   1.000
_cell.angle_alpha   90.00
_cell.angle_beta   90.00
_cell.angle_gamma   90.00
#
_symmetry.space_group_name_H-M   'P 1'
#
loop_
_entity.id
_entity.type
_entity.pdbx_description
1 polymer ?
#
loop_
_entity_poly.entity_id
_entity_poly.type
_entity_poly.pdbx_seq_one_letter_code
_entity_poly.pdbx_strand_id
1 'polypeptide(L)'
;MMTFREFRMERSEVAFLKFFFQSAQVLKNAVIVVSNGSFTSISEVMSKLKTLIPENGPTQSCRVLVYESSEPDGGALWRLQKGFDFSVSDPLYYR
;
A
#
# COMPACT_ATOMS: atom_id res chain seq x y z
N MET A 1 -9.84 -4.79 -5.21
CA MET A 1 -8.50 -4.19 -5.28
C MET A 1 -8.29 -3.43 -3.99
N MET A 2 -7.16 -3.60 -3.32
CA MET A 2 -6.83 -2.90 -2.07
C MET A 2 -5.68 -1.93 -2.32
N THR A 3 -5.73 -0.74 -1.72
CA THR A 3 -4.66 0.26 -1.87
C THR A 3 -4.14 0.69 -0.50
N PHE A 4 -2.84 0.51 -0.28
CA PHE A 4 -2.09 1.02 0.85
C PHE A 4 -1.37 2.28 0.42
N ARG A 5 -1.42 3.35 1.23
CA ARG A 5 -0.79 4.63 0.90
C ARG A 5 0.14 5.08 2.01
N GLU A 6 1.06 5.97 1.66
CA GLU A 6 2.06 6.55 2.56
C GLU A 6 2.87 5.49 3.32
N PHE A 7 3.16 4.36 2.67
CA PHE A 7 3.92 3.28 3.28
C PHE A 7 5.37 3.74 3.51
N ARG A 8 5.84 3.75 4.75
CA ARG A 8 7.20 4.15 5.12
C ARG A 8 8.17 2.99 5.19
N MET A 9 7.67 1.75 5.01
CA MET A 9 8.48 0.54 5.14
C MET A 9 9.05 0.32 6.54
N GLU A 10 8.38 0.86 7.56
CA GLU A 10 8.72 0.57 8.95
C GLU A 10 8.47 -0.90 9.31
N ARG A 11 9.14 -1.41 10.35
CA ARG A 11 9.03 -2.82 10.75
C ARG A 11 7.58 -3.24 11.04
N SER A 12 6.82 -2.36 11.68
CA SER A 12 5.40 -2.56 12.00
C SER A 12 4.54 -2.67 10.73
N GLU A 13 4.75 -1.77 9.79
CA GLU A 13 4.06 -1.73 8.50
C GLU A 13 4.37 -2.97 7.64
N VAL A 14 5.64 -3.35 7.56
CA VAL A 14 6.09 -4.56 6.87
C VAL A 14 5.46 -5.82 7.50
N ALA A 15 5.42 -5.90 8.84
CA ALA A 15 4.77 -7.01 9.53
C ALA A 15 3.26 -7.07 9.26
N PHE A 16 2.60 -5.91 9.20
CA PHE A 16 1.20 -5.80 8.84
C PHE A 16 0.93 -6.31 7.40
N LEU A 17 1.72 -5.88 6.41
CA LEU A 17 1.58 -6.39 5.04
C LEU A 17 1.80 -7.89 4.96
N LYS A 18 2.79 -8.42 5.69
CA LYS A 18 3.03 -9.86 5.75
C LYS A 18 1.82 -10.60 6.27
N PHE A 19 1.25 -10.17 7.39
CA PHE A 19 0.04 -10.75 7.96
C PHE A 19 -1.15 -10.63 6.99
N PHE A 20 -1.30 -9.48 6.36
CA PHE A 20 -2.38 -9.23 5.41
C PHE A 20 -2.31 -10.15 4.20
N PHE A 21 -1.15 -10.28 3.54
CA PHE A 21 -0.98 -11.19 2.41
C PHE A 21 -1.15 -12.66 2.84
N GLN A 22 -0.76 -13.03 4.06
CA GLN A 22 -1.02 -14.38 4.57
C GLN A 22 -2.51 -14.67 4.79
N SER A 23 -3.29 -13.66 5.17
CA SER A 23 -4.70 -13.82 5.57
C SER A 23 -5.69 -13.56 4.42
N ALA A 24 -5.32 -12.80 3.41
CA ALA A 24 -6.24 -12.28 2.40
C ALA A 24 -6.55 -13.29 1.28
N GLN A 25 -7.55 -14.16 1.51
CA GLN A 25 -7.86 -15.27 0.59
C GLN A 25 -8.45 -14.88 -0.78
N VAL A 26 -9.04 -13.70 -0.90
CA VAL A 26 -9.77 -13.26 -2.11
C VAL A 26 -9.14 -12.06 -2.81
N LEU A 27 -7.95 -11.65 -2.37
CA LEU A 27 -7.30 -10.44 -2.87
C LEU A 27 -6.63 -10.68 -4.23
N LYS A 28 -7.17 -10.07 -5.27
CA LYS A 28 -6.64 -10.18 -6.64
C LYS A 28 -5.57 -9.14 -6.97
N ASN A 29 -5.75 -7.90 -6.50
CA ASN A 29 -4.87 -6.78 -6.79
C ASN A 29 -4.61 -5.97 -5.51
N ALA A 30 -3.34 -5.68 -5.24
CA ALA A 30 -2.90 -4.77 -4.19
C ALA A 30 -2.05 -3.65 -4.80
N VAL A 31 -2.29 -2.41 -4.39
CA VAL A 31 -1.49 -1.25 -4.77
C VAL A 31 -0.83 -0.72 -3.50
N ILE A 32 0.48 -0.52 -3.54
CA ILE A 32 1.26 0.01 -2.42
C ILE A 32 1.91 1.30 -2.89
N VAL A 33 1.44 2.42 -2.34
CA VAL A 33 2.01 3.75 -2.57
C VAL A 33 2.93 4.04 -1.39
N VAL A 34 4.21 4.14 -1.68
CA VAL A 34 5.29 4.28 -0.70
C VAL A 34 5.59 5.77 -0.51
N SER A 35 5.86 6.20 0.72
CA SER A 35 6.15 7.60 1.06
C SER A 35 7.44 8.05 0.36
N ASN A 36 7.45 9.29 -0.13
CA ASN A 36 8.60 9.89 -0.80
C ASN A 36 9.84 9.90 0.11
N GLY A 37 10.97 9.41 -0.39
CA GLY A 37 12.24 9.41 0.35
C GLY A 37 12.39 8.30 1.40
N SER A 38 11.42 7.39 1.53
CA SER A 38 11.50 6.28 2.51
C SER A 38 12.30 5.07 2.02
N PHE A 39 12.78 5.07 0.75
CA PHE A 39 13.53 3.96 0.16
C PHE A 39 14.49 4.46 -0.93
N THR A 40 15.45 3.62 -1.34
CA THR A 40 16.46 3.98 -2.35
C THR A 40 15.96 3.80 -3.78
N SER A 41 15.14 2.78 -4.02
CA SER A 41 14.49 2.52 -5.32
C SER A 41 13.22 1.67 -5.20
N ILE A 42 12.28 1.86 -6.13
CA ILE A 42 11.03 1.06 -6.21
C ILE A 42 11.35 -0.44 -6.37
N SER A 43 12.46 -0.77 -7.04
CA SER A 43 12.92 -2.16 -7.22
C SER A 43 13.25 -2.83 -5.88
N GLU A 44 13.87 -2.11 -4.94
CA GLU A 44 14.16 -2.60 -3.59
C GLU A 44 12.87 -2.88 -2.80
N VAL A 45 11.88 -2.00 -2.94
CA VAL A 45 10.56 -2.19 -2.33
C VAL A 45 9.87 -3.41 -2.91
N MET A 46 9.86 -3.54 -4.24
CA MET A 46 9.26 -4.68 -4.93
C MET A 46 9.92 -6.01 -4.54
N SER A 47 11.25 -6.05 -4.38
CA SER A 47 11.96 -7.27 -3.96
C SER A 47 11.60 -7.64 -2.53
N LYS A 48 11.55 -6.67 -1.60
CA LYS A 48 11.09 -6.89 -0.22
C LYS A 48 9.64 -7.37 -0.17
N LEU A 49 8.73 -6.77 -0.93
CA LEU A 49 7.33 -7.17 -0.93
C LEU A 49 7.13 -8.59 -1.45
N LYS A 50 7.89 -9.00 -2.47
CA LYS A 50 7.86 -10.38 -2.97
C LYS A 50 8.23 -11.40 -1.90
N THR A 51 9.14 -11.08 -0.97
CA THR A 51 9.48 -12.01 0.13
C THR A 51 8.40 -12.09 1.21
N LEU A 52 7.45 -11.14 1.25
CA LEU A 52 6.32 -11.17 2.18
C LEU A 52 5.15 -12.01 1.68
N ILE A 53 5.03 -12.19 0.36
CA ILE A 53 3.97 -12.98 -0.26
C ILE A 53 4.33 -14.46 -0.13
N PRO A 54 3.52 -15.30 0.53
CA PRO A 54 3.81 -16.71 0.64
C PRO A 54 3.68 -17.40 -0.72
N GLU A 55 4.68 -18.19 -1.12
CA GLU A 55 4.69 -18.90 -2.42
C GLU A 55 3.50 -19.85 -2.59
N ASN A 56 3.02 -20.45 -1.49
CA ASN A 56 1.85 -21.35 -1.46
C ASN A 56 0.66 -20.73 -0.72
N GLY A 57 0.63 -19.41 -0.62
CA GLY A 57 -0.39 -18.68 0.12
C GLY A 57 -1.65 -18.37 -0.68
N PRO A 58 -2.75 -17.99 -0.01
CA PRO A 58 -3.99 -17.61 -0.69
C PRO A 58 -3.82 -16.43 -1.68
N THR A 59 -2.81 -15.59 -1.45
CA THR A 59 -2.47 -14.44 -2.29
C THR A 59 -1.40 -14.73 -3.34
N GLN A 60 -1.06 -15.99 -3.65
CA GLN A 60 -0.05 -16.31 -4.67
C GLN A 60 -0.38 -15.67 -6.04
N SER A 61 -1.66 -15.57 -6.39
CA SER A 61 -2.12 -14.94 -7.63
C SER A 61 -2.34 -13.42 -7.52
N CYS A 62 -2.07 -12.82 -6.35
CA CYS A 62 -2.29 -11.39 -6.12
C CYS A 62 -1.26 -10.55 -6.89
N ARG A 63 -1.75 -9.68 -7.77
CA ARG A 63 -0.92 -8.69 -8.46
C ARG A 63 -0.62 -7.53 -7.52
N VAL A 64 0.66 -7.34 -7.19
CA VAL A 64 1.12 -6.20 -6.37
C VAL A 64 1.75 -5.16 -7.28
N LEU A 65 1.21 -3.94 -7.22
CA LEU A 65 1.74 -2.76 -7.91
C LEU A 65 2.32 -1.80 -6.87
N VAL A 66 3.49 -1.25 -7.15
CA VAL A 66 4.17 -0.28 -6.27
C VAL A 66 4.32 1.03 -7.00
N TYR A 67 3.97 2.12 -6.31
CA TYR A 67 4.17 3.48 -6.77
C TYR A 67 4.89 4.29 -5.68
N GLU A 68 5.68 5.26 -6.08
CA GLU A 68 6.21 6.27 -5.18
C GLU A 68 5.23 7.43 -5.08
N SER A 69 4.98 7.91 -3.86
CA SER A 69 4.18 9.11 -3.64
C SER A 69 4.97 10.32 -4.12
N SER A 70 4.30 11.22 -4.84
CA SER A 70 4.86 12.54 -5.18
C SER A 70 4.71 13.54 -4.01
N GLU A 71 3.97 13.16 -2.96
CA GLU A 71 3.69 14.01 -1.80
C GLU A 71 4.86 13.95 -0.79
N PRO A 72 5.15 15.05 -0.06
CA PRO A 72 6.20 15.06 0.97
C PRO A 72 5.91 14.05 2.09
N ASP A 73 6.95 13.53 2.73
CA ASP A 73 6.84 12.49 3.77
C ASP A 73 5.92 12.92 4.92
N GLY A 74 4.99 12.04 5.30
CA GLY A 74 3.86 12.38 6.17
C GLY A 74 2.71 13.08 5.44
N GLY A 75 2.67 12.90 4.12
CA GLY A 75 1.71 13.41 3.15
C GLY A 75 0.49 13.98 3.82
N ALA A 76 0.49 15.32 3.91
CA ALA A 76 -0.66 16.16 4.21
C ALA A 76 -1.79 15.41 4.96
N LEU A 77 -1.95 15.65 6.28
CA LEU A 77 -3.11 15.29 7.15
C LEU A 77 -4.51 15.38 6.49
N TRP A 78 -4.59 16.01 5.33
CA TRP A 78 -5.63 16.26 4.35
C TRP A 78 -6.46 15.10 3.81
N ARG A 79 -6.25 13.84 4.25
CA ARG A 79 -7.17 12.74 3.87
C ARG A 79 -8.14 12.31 4.96
N LEU A 80 -7.90 12.63 6.24
CA LEU A 80 -8.95 12.44 7.25
C LEU A 80 -10.09 13.43 6.99
N GLN A 81 -9.78 14.71 6.80
CA GLN A 81 -10.80 15.74 6.59
C GLN A 81 -11.62 15.53 5.30
N LYS A 82 -10.98 15.09 4.20
CA LYS A 82 -11.68 14.65 2.98
C LYS A 82 -12.45 13.34 3.15
N GLY A 83 -11.97 12.41 3.97
CA GLY A 83 -12.71 11.18 4.32
C GLY A 83 -13.97 11.47 5.14
N PHE A 84 -14.02 12.62 5.83
CA PHE A 84 -15.20 13.15 6.52
C PHE A 84 -15.99 14.18 5.68
N ASP A 85 -15.59 14.42 4.43
CA ASP A 85 -16.30 15.31 3.52
C ASP A 85 -17.42 14.53 2.80
N PHE A 86 -18.59 14.49 3.43
CA PHE A 86 -19.78 13.83 2.90
C PHE A 86 -20.35 14.49 1.63
N SER A 87 -19.78 15.62 1.19
CA SER A 87 -20.14 16.22 -0.11
C SER A 87 -19.47 15.49 -1.29
N VAL A 88 -18.45 14.66 -1.03
CA VAL A 88 -17.77 13.85 -2.03
C VAL A 88 -18.37 12.44 -2.04
N SER A 89 -19.07 12.10 -3.12
CA SER A 89 -19.76 10.80 -3.26
C SER A 89 -18.81 9.59 -3.23
N ASP A 90 -17.52 9.78 -3.55
CA ASP A 90 -16.50 8.75 -3.46
C ASP A 90 -15.17 9.32 -2.91
N PRO A 91 -14.87 9.08 -1.62
CA PRO A 91 -13.65 9.58 -0.97
C PRO A 91 -12.35 8.94 -1.52
N LEU A 92 -12.46 7.98 -2.43
CA LEU A 92 -11.33 7.34 -3.13
C LEU A 92 -11.24 7.76 -4.61
N TYR A 93 -12.09 8.67 -5.09
CA TYR A 93 -12.04 9.16 -6.47
C TYR A 93 -10.97 10.25 -6.62
N TYR A 94 -9.89 9.91 -7.32
CA TYR A 94 -8.81 10.85 -7.66
C TYR A 94 -9.03 11.38 -9.09
N ARG A 95 -9.05 12.70 -9.25
CA ARG A 95 -8.91 13.39 -10.54
C ARG A 95 -7.63 14.20 -10.53
#